data_AF-A0A1X7U9V0-F1
#
_entry.id   AF-A0A1X7U9V0-F1
#
_cell.length_a   1.000
_cell.length_b   1.000
_cell.length_c   1.000
_cell.angle_alpha   90.00
_cell.angle_beta   90.00
_cell.angle_gamma   90.00
#
_symmetry.space_group_name_H-M   'P 1'
#
loop_
_entity.id
_entity.type
_entity.pdbx_description
1 polymer ?
#
loop_
_entity_poly.entity_id
_entity_poly.type
_entity_poly.pdbx_seq_one_letter_code
_entity_poly.pdbx_strand_id
1 'polypeptide(L)'
;GVKFEIDGETYTLRGTITIISAGNLSAQLHGGYKASNAALRKCRFLMAVDDDMQTKFSEQDFQLQTINTYNSNCRDLGGVLHYHVVTTYGIVRNSILNTMRFFHVATGLPIHVMHGHLEGSLHLVKEMLKDLVYMKKLFSVKQLNDRIKSFAYGHVNTK
;
A
#
# COMPACT_ATOMS: atom_id res chain seq x y z
N GLY A 1 -2.66 -8.15 -27.07
CA GLY A 1 -1.31 -7.74 -27.47
C GLY A 1 -1.45 -6.71 -28.56
N VAL A 2 -0.51 -5.76 -28.64
CA VAL A 2 -0.49 -4.76 -29.72
C VAL A 2 0.37 -5.33 -30.84
N LYS A 3 -0.15 -5.31 -32.07
CA LYS A 3 0.59 -5.73 -33.26
C LYS A 3 1.31 -4.52 -33.84
N PHE A 4 2.52 -4.72 -34.32
CA PHE A 4 3.28 -3.72 -35.07
C PHE A 4 4.10 -4.38 -36.17
N GLU A 5 4.28 -3.65 -37.27
CA GLU A 5 5.17 -4.05 -38.36
C GLU A 5 6.54 -3.44 -38.19
N ILE A 6 7.57 -4.26 -38.36
CA ILE A 6 8.97 -3.84 -38.45
C ILE A 6 9.56 -4.59 -39.65
N ASP A 7 10.04 -3.86 -40.65
CA ASP A 7 10.64 -4.41 -41.88
C ASP A 7 9.77 -5.41 -42.64
N GLY A 8 8.45 -5.21 -42.65
CA GLY A 8 7.48 -6.09 -43.33
C GLY A 8 7.09 -7.34 -42.53
N GLU A 9 7.67 -7.53 -41.34
CA GLU A 9 7.32 -8.61 -40.42
C GLU A 9 6.38 -8.12 -39.31
N THR A 10 5.33 -8.89 -39.01
CA THR A 10 4.38 -8.54 -37.96
C THR A 10 4.83 -9.12 -36.61
N TYR A 11 5.11 -8.24 -35.66
CA TYR A 11 5.42 -8.59 -34.28
C TYR A 11 4.22 -8.33 -33.37
N THR A 12 4.08 -9.14 -32.31
CA THR A 12 3.04 -8.95 -31.29
C THR A 12 3.68 -8.70 -29.93
N LEU A 13 3.56 -7.48 -29.41
CA LEU A 13 3.95 -7.17 -28.03
C LEU A 13 2.81 -7.45 -27.06
N ARG A 14 3.16 -8.10 -25.97
CA ARG A 14 2.25 -8.40 -24.86
C ARG A 14 2.80 -7.73 -23.60
N GLY A 15 2.01 -6.83 -23.04
CA GLY A 15 2.27 -6.24 -21.72
C GLY A 15 1.35 -6.85 -20.67
N THR A 16 1.72 -6.70 -19.41
CA THR A 16 0.87 -7.02 -18.26
C THR A 16 1.03 -5.94 -17.20
N ILE A 17 0.02 -5.79 -16.35
CA ILE A 17 0.12 -4.93 -15.17
C ILE A 17 0.87 -5.74 -14.11
N THR A 18 1.93 -5.17 -13.55
CA THR A 18 2.66 -5.78 -12.43
C THR A 18 2.28 -5.14 -11.11
N ILE A 19 2.10 -3.82 -11.11
CA ILE A 19 1.84 -3.00 -9.93
C ILE A 19 0.88 -1.87 -10.31
N ILE A 20 -0.03 -1.53 -9.39
CA ILE A 20 -0.82 -0.30 -9.45
C ILE A 20 -0.45 0.54 -8.23
N SER A 21 0.27 1.63 -8.47
CA SER A 21 0.59 2.61 -7.44
C SER A 21 -0.54 3.62 -7.33
N ALA A 22 -1.18 3.69 -6.16
CA ALA A 22 -2.31 4.58 -5.91
C ALA A 22 -2.36 5.01 -4.44
N GLY A 23 -2.95 6.17 -4.17
CA GLY A 23 -3.28 6.60 -2.81
C GLY A 23 -4.20 5.59 -2.11
N ASN A 24 -4.25 5.62 -0.77
CA ASN A 24 -4.89 4.55 0.02
C ASN A 24 -6.33 4.27 -0.42
N LEU A 25 -7.13 5.33 -0.59
CA LEU A 25 -8.53 5.23 -1.01
C LEU A 25 -8.68 4.58 -2.39
N SER A 26 -7.89 5.03 -3.37
CA SER A 26 -7.94 4.50 -4.74
C SER A 26 -7.45 3.05 -4.79
N ALA A 27 -6.37 2.72 -4.08
CA ALA A 27 -5.89 1.35 -3.95
C ALA A 27 -6.96 0.42 -3.34
N GLN A 28 -7.67 0.86 -2.31
CA GLN A 28 -8.78 0.09 -1.75
C GLN A 28 -9.88 -0.18 -2.76
N LEU A 29 -10.31 0.84 -3.50
CA LEU A 29 -11.34 0.70 -4.52
C LEU A 29 -10.91 -0.23 -5.67
N HIS A 30 -9.66 -0.13 -6.12
CA HIS A 30 -9.08 -1.06 -7.10
C HIS A 30 -9.01 -2.50 -6.55
N GLY A 31 -8.75 -2.65 -5.26
CA GLY A 31 -8.73 -3.93 -4.57
C GLY A 31 -10.10 -4.54 -4.28
N GLY A 32 -11.20 -3.81 -4.55
CA GLY A 32 -12.54 -4.28 -4.23
C GLY A 32 -12.88 -4.19 -2.73
N TYR A 33 -12.15 -3.36 -1.98
CA TYR A 33 -12.42 -3.05 -0.58
C TYR A 33 -13.37 -1.85 -0.44
N LYS A 34 -13.95 -1.69 0.76
CA LYS A 34 -14.67 -0.48 1.17
C LYS A 34 -13.74 0.72 1.11
N ALA A 35 -14.29 1.83 0.63
CA ALA A 35 -13.68 3.14 0.80
C ALA A 35 -13.55 3.49 2.29
N SER A 36 -12.53 4.28 2.63
CA SER A 36 -12.36 4.92 3.95
C SER A 36 -12.11 3.98 5.13
N ASN A 37 -11.46 2.82 4.93
CA ASN A 37 -11.02 1.96 6.03
C ASN A 37 -12.16 1.58 7.02
N ALA A 38 -13.40 1.42 6.56
CA ALA A 38 -14.58 1.27 7.43
C ALA A 38 -14.87 -0.16 7.93
N ALA A 39 -13.92 -1.09 7.78
CA ALA A 39 -14.05 -2.48 8.22
C ALA A 39 -13.43 -2.71 9.60
N LEU A 40 -13.69 -3.86 10.22
CA LEU A 40 -12.98 -4.24 11.45
C LEU A 40 -11.48 -4.40 11.18
N ARG A 41 -11.13 -5.13 10.12
CA ARG A 41 -9.76 -5.28 9.62
C ARG A 41 -9.53 -4.30 8.48
N LYS A 42 -9.06 -3.10 8.84
CA LYS A 42 -9.01 -1.91 7.96
C LYS A 42 -7.88 -1.96 6.93
N CYS A 43 -6.79 -2.66 7.25
CA CYS A 43 -5.60 -2.74 6.42
C CYS A 43 -5.75 -3.79 5.32
N ARG A 44 -5.31 -3.46 4.09
CA ARG A 44 -5.30 -4.40 2.94
C ARG A 44 -4.12 -5.38 2.94
N PHE A 45 -3.21 -5.25 3.89
CA PHE A 45 -2.01 -6.09 4.01
C PHE A 45 -2.02 -6.91 5.30
N LEU A 46 -2.62 -6.38 6.36
CA LEU A 46 -2.61 -6.95 7.69
C LEU A 46 -4.03 -7.25 8.14
N MET A 47 -4.22 -8.39 8.79
CA MET A 47 -5.47 -8.82 9.39
C MET A 47 -5.66 -8.22 10.80
N ALA A 48 -5.31 -6.93 10.92
CA ALA A 48 -5.23 -6.20 12.17
C ALA A 48 -6.53 -5.48 12.50
N VAL A 49 -6.92 -5.49 13.78
CA VAL A 49 -7.97 -4.62 14.31
C VAL A 49 -7.37 -3.33 14.88
N ASP A 50 -8.20 -2.38 15.30
CA ASP A 50 -7.72 -1.09 15.83
C ASP A 50 -6.76 -1.26 17.01
N ASP A 51 -7.03 -2.20 17.92
CA ASP A 51 -6.16 -2.49 19.06
C ASP A 51 -4.77 -2.99 18.64
N ASP A 52 -4.71 -3.91 17.65
CA ASP A 52 -3.44 -4.37 17.09
C ASP A 52 -2.64 -3.18 16.51
N MET A 53 -3.31 -2.27 15.80
CA MET A 53 -2.67 -1.11 15.16
C MET A 53 -2.14 -0.09 16.18
N GLN A 54 -2.64 -0.09 17.42
CA GLN A 54 -2.14 0.79 18.49
C GLN A 54 -1.02 0.15 19.32
N THR A 55 -0.96 -1.18 19.38
CA THR A 55 -0.10 -1.91 20.33
C THR A 55 1.07 -2.64 19.68
N LYS A 56 0.98 -2.95 18.38
CA LYS A 56 1.99 -3.71 17.65
C LYS A 56 2.69 -2.84 16.61
N PHE A 57 4.00 -3.00 16.50
CA PHE A 57 4.85 -2.15 15.66
C PHE A 57 5.78 -2.94 14.73
N SER A 58 5.88 -4.26 14.88
CA SER A 58 6.65 -5.12 13.98
C SER A 58 5.70 -5.93 13.08
N GLU A 59 6.04 -6.06 11.79
CA GLU A 59 5.22 -6.82 10.83
C GLU A 59 4.96 -8.26 11.29
N GLN A 60 5.95 -8.90 11.90
CA GLN A 60 5.86 -10.27 12.42
C GLN A 60 4.79 -10.45 13.51
N ASP A 61 4.35 -9.36 14.15
CA ASP A 61 3.30 -9.38 15.17
C ASP A 61 1.89 -9.41 14.56
N PHE A 62 1.81 -9.27 13.23
CA PHE A 62 0.57 -9.24 12.48
C PHE A 62 0.41 -10.48 11.59
N GLN A 63 -0.83 -10.93 11.46
CA GLN A 63 -1.19 -11.89 10.44
C GLN A 63 -1.35 -11.17 9.09
N LEU A 64 -0.64 -11.65 8.07
CA LEU A 64 -0.70 -11.09 6.71
C LEU A 64 -1.95 -11.53 5.97
N GLN A 65 -2.50 -10.62 5.16
CA GLN A 65 -3.50 -10.94 4.15
C GLN A 65 -2.80 -11.50 2.91
N THR A 66 -3.08 -12.76 2.59
CA THR A 66 -2.53 -13.47 1.44
C THR A 66 -3.54 -13.54 0.29
N ILE A 67 -3.05 -13.84 -0.91
CA ILE A 67 -3.88 -14.17 -2.09
C ILE A 67 -4.95 -15.21 -1.74
N ASN A 68 -4.57 -16.26 -1.01
CA ASN A 68 -5.49 -17.34 -0.61
C ASN A 68 -6.60 -16.83 0.31
N THR A 69 -6.25 -16.04 1.32
CA THR A 69 -7.25 -15.48 2.25
C THR A 69 -8.19 -14.51 1.56
N TYR A 70 -7.68 -13.66 0.66
CA TYR A 70 -8.50 -12.76 -0.14
C TYR A 70 -9.47 -13.54 -1.04
N ASN A 71 -8.98 -14.55 -1.76
CA ASN A 71 -9.80 -15.39 -2.64
C ASN A 71 -10.83 -16.22 -1.87
N SER A 72 -10.54 -16.64 -0.64
CA SER A 72 -11.54 -17.26 0.23
C SER A 72 -12.67 -16.29 0.54
N ASN A 73 -12.33 -15.09 1.03
CA ASN A 73 -13.31 -14.05 1.34
C ASN A 73 -14.15 -13.66 0.11
N CYS A 74 -13.55 -13.61 -1.09
CA CYS A 74 -14.30 -13.35 -2.32
C CYS A 74 -15.27 -14.46 -2.70
N ARG A 75 -14.98 -15.73 -2.39
CA ARG A 75 -15.93 -16.84 -2.60
C ARG A 75 -17.12 -16.72 -1.64
N ASP A 76 -16.84 -16.31 -0.41
CA ASP A 76 -17.84 -16.14 0.66
C ASP A 76 -18.79 -14.96 0.44
N LEU A 77 -18.42 -14.00 -0.43
CA LEU A 77 -19.27 -12.85 -0.80
C LEU A 77 -20.59 -13.22 -1.48
N GLY A 78 -20.64 -14.37 -2.18
CA GLY A 78 -21.84 -14.82 -2.90
C GLY A 78 -22.82 -15.61 -2.03
N GLY A 79 -22.49 -15.85 -0.76
CA GLY A 79 -23.25 -16.75 0.12
C GLY A 79 -23.71 -16.08 1.42
N VAL A 80 -24.05 -16.92 2.40
CA VAL A 80 -24.56 -16.51 3.72
C VAL A 80 -23.55 -15.66 4.51
N LEU A 81 -22.27 -15.73 4.16
CA LEU A 81 -21.18 -15.00 4.82
C LEU A 81 -20.95 -13.59 4.26
N HIS A 82 -21.74 -13.14 3.28
CA HIS A 82 -21.59 -11.83 2.63
C HIS A 82 -21.40 -10.69 3.64
N TYR A 83 -22.30 -10.55 4.60
CA TYR A 83 -22.26 -9.47 5.58
C TYR A 83 -21.02 -9.55 6.49
N HIS A 84 -20.63 -10.76 6.88
CA HIS A 84 -19.42 -10.98 7.66
C HIS A 84 -18.18 -10.52 6.88
N VAL A 85 -18.07 -10.89 5.60
CA VAL A 85 -16.92 -10.50 4.78
C VAL A 85 -16.83 -8.98 4.63
N VAL A 86 -17.95 -8.34 4.32
CA VAL A 86 -18.06 -6.91 4.08
C VAL A 86 -17.77 -6.07 5.33
N THR A 87 -18.16 -6.54 6.51
CA THR A 87 -17.93 -5.82 7.78
C THR A 87 -16.57 -6.14 8.41
N THR A 88 -16.14 -7.40 8.36
CA THR A 88 -14.90 -7.85 8.99
C THR A 88 -13.67 -7.52 8.15
N TYR A 89 -13.68 -7.81 6.85
CA TYR A 89 -12.51 -7.62 5.97
C TYR A 89 -12.64 -6.44 5.01
N GLY A 90 -13.83 -5.84 4.94
CA GLY A 90 -14.08 -4.71 4.06
C GLY A 90 -14.10 -5.08 2.57
N ILE A 91 -13.97 -6.35 2.19
CA ILE A 91 -14.04 -6.77 0.78
C ILE A 91 -15.51 -6.72 0.38
N VAL A 92 -15.84 -5.95 -0.67
CA VAL A 92 -17.22 -5.78 -1.18
C VAL A 92 -17.42 -6.43 -2.53
N ARG A 93 -16.34 -6.68 -3.26
CA ARG A 93 -16.35 -7.37 -4.55
C ARG A 93 -15.00 -8.02 -4.82
N ASN A 94 -14.99 -9.06 -5.65
CA ASN A 94 -13.76 -9.52 -6.27
C ASN A 94 -13.33 -8.48 -7.32
N SER A 95 -12.09 -8.02 -7.26
CA SER A 95 -11.57 -7.10 -8.28
C SER A 95 -11.41 -7.78 -9.63
N ILE A 96 -11.84 -7.11 -10.70
CA ILE A 96 -11.62 -7.59 -12.08
C ILE A 96 -10.13 -7.77 -12.40
N LEU A 97 -9.26 -7.05 -11.69
CA LEU A 97 -7.81 -7.13 -11.85
C LEU A 97 -7.26 -8.50 -11.47
N ASN A 98 -7.96 -9.27 -10.61
CA ASN A 98 -7.55 -10.63 -10.24
C ASN A 98 -7.74 -11.64 -11.37
N THR A 99 -8.38 -11.27 -12.48
CA THR A 99 -8.45 -12.09 -13.70
C THR A 99 -7.15 -12.06 -14.51
N MET A 100 -6.26 -11.12 -14.21
CA MET A 100 -4.96 -11.02 -14.87
C MET A 100 -4.02 -12.13 -14.41
N ARG A 101 -3.29 -12.73 -15.37
CA ARG A 101 -2.38 -13.86 -15.11
C ARG A 101 -1.23 -13.52 -14.16
N PHE A 102 -0.75 -12.29 -14.17
CA PHE A 102 0.47 -11.88 -13.46
C PHE A 102 0.22 -10.79 -12.40
N PHE A 103 -1.04 -10.54 -12.05
CA PHE A 103 -1.42 -9.52 -11.09
C PHE A 103 -2.48 -10.06 -10.14
N HIS A 104 -2.35 -9.69 -8.87
CA HIS A 104 -3.39 -9.91 -7.87
C HIS A 104 -3.43 -8.75 -6.89
N VAL A 105 -4.63 -8.29 -6.49
CA VAL A 105 -4.79 -7.10 -5.65
C VAL A 105 -4.17 -7.23 -4.26
N ALA A 106 -4.04 -8.45 -3.73
CA ALA A 106 -3.38 -8.70 -2.46
C ALA A 106 -1.87 -8.42 -2.48
N THR A 107 -1.23 -8.39 -3.66
CA THR A 107 0.23 -8.18 -3.78
C THR A 107 0.60 -7.01 -4.70
N GLY A 108 -0.27 -6.66 -5.66
CA GLY A 108 -0.01 -5.65 -6.69
C GLY A 108 -0.46 -4.22 -6.34
N LEU A 109 -0.86 -3.97 -5.08
CA LEU A 109 -1.34 -2.67 -4.60
C LEU A 109 -0.46 -2.11 -3.47
N PRO A 110 0.80 -1.74 -3.74
CA PRO A 110 1.74 -1.28 -2.72
C PRO A 110 1.26 -0.01 -2.00
N ILE A 111 1.90 0.30 -0.88
CA ILE A 111 1.67 1.54 -0.15
C ILE A 111 2.31 2.70 -0.93
N HIS A 112 1.55 3.78 -1.12
CA HIS A 112 2.08 5.03 -1.63
C HIS A 112 2.71 5.83 -0.47
N VAL A 113 4.03 5.72 -0.30
CA VAL A 113 4.80 6.31 0.83
C VAL A 113 4.49 7.79 1.01
N MET A 114 4.44 8.56 -0.08
CA MET A 114 4.16 10.01 0.02
C MET A 114 2.75 10.28 0.57
N HIS A 115 1.76 9.44 0.24
CA HIS A 115 0.39 9.65 0.70
C HIS A 115 0.26 9.26 2.17
N GLY A 116 0.92 8.17 2.60
CA GLY A 116 0.98 7.80 4.02
C GLY A 116 1.69 8.85 4.88
N HIS A 117 2.75 9.48 4.35
CA HIS A 117 3.48 10.49 5.10
C HIS A 117 2.73 11.83 5.18
N LEU A 118 2.11 12.24 4.07
CA LEU A 118 1.37 13.50 3.98
C LEU A 118 -0.02 13.45 4.62
N GLU A 119 -0.68 12.28 4.68
CA GLU A 119 -2.01 12.15 5.27
C GLU A 119 -2.05 12.07 6.79
N GLY A 120 -0.94 11.80 7.49
CA GLY A 120 -1.02 11.61 8.94
C GLY A 120 0.28 11.70 9.74
N SER A 121 1.44 11.33 9.20
CA SER A 121 2.67 11.31 10.01
C SER A 121 3.44 12.63 10.00
N LEU A 122 3.14 13.56 9.09
CA LEU A 122 3.88 14.82 8.98
C LEU A 122 3.82 15.66 10.28
N HIS A 123 2.68 15.63 10.98
CA HIS A 123 2.53 16.32 12.26
C HIS A 123 3.47 15.74 13.34
N LEU A 124 3.57 14.41 13.42
CA LEU A 124 4.47 13.73 14.36
C LEU A 124 5.94 14.01 14.04
N VAL A 125 6.31 14.00 12.75
CA VAL A 125 7.68 14.33 12.32
C VAL A 125 8.04 15.75 12.70
N LYS A 126 7.11 16.70 12.54
CA LYS A 126 7.31 18.09 12.98
C LYS A 126 7.58 18.19 14.49
N GLU A 127 6.74 17.56 15.32
CA GLU A 127 6.92 17.62 16.78
C GLU A 127 8.19 16.90 17.23
N MET A 128 8.54 15.77 16.60
CA MET A 128 9.81 15.08 16.83
C MET A 128 11.00 15.97 16.48
N LEU A 129 10.99 16.64 15.33
CA LEU A 129 12.06 17.56 14.94
C LEU A 129 12.17 18.74 15.92
N LYS A 130 11.05 19.25 16.42
CA LYS A 130 11.03 20.31 17.41
C LYS A 130 11.68 19.87 18.72
N ASP A 131 11.35 18.67 19.21
CA ASP A 131 11.97 18.07 20.39
C ASP A 131 13.48 17.88 20.21
N LEU A 132 13.91 17.27 19.10
CA LEU A 132 15.32 16.97 18.86
C LEU A 132 16.19 18.23 18.65
N VAL A 133 15.64 19.26 18.00
CA VAL A 133 16.39 20.49 17.65
C VAL A 133 16.35 21.53 18.76
N TYR A 134 15.18 21.81 19.32
CA TYR A 134 15.00 22.94 20.25
C TYR A 134 15.04 22.52 21.72
N MET A 135 14.48 21.36 22.05
CA MET A 135 14.42 20.89 23.45
C MET A 135 15.70 20.14 23.84
N LYS A 136 16.02 19.07 23.10
CA LYS A 136 17.20 18.23 23.35
C LYS A 136 18.48 18.76 22.71
N LYS A 137 18.37 19.68 21.75
CA LYS A 137 19.50 20.33 21.06
C LYS A 137 20.54 19.35 20.50
N LEU A 138 20.09 18.20 19.99
CA LEU A 138 20.97 17.15 19.46
C LEU A 138 21.62 17.57 18.14
N PHE A 139 20.95 18.39 17.34
CA PHE A 139 21.46 18.98 16.11
C PHE A 139 20.71 20.28 15.79
N SER A 140 21.33 21.12 14.97
CA SER A 140 20.73 22.37 14.49
C SER A 140 19.92 22.16 13.20
N VAL A 141 19.01 23.08 12.92
CA VAL A 141 18.29 23.15 11.62
C VAL A 141 19.27 23.20 10.45
N LYS A 142 20.42 23.91 10.61
CA LYS A 142 21.46 23.97 9.58
C LYS A 142 22.06 22.58 9.31
N GLN A 143 22.47 21.86 10.36
CA GLN A 143 23.02 20.50 10.21
C GLN A 143 22.01 19.53 9.59
N LEU A 144 20.72 19.63 9.95
CA LEU A 144 19.67 18.85 9.31
C LEU A 144 19.56 19.17 7.83
N ASN A 145 19.49 20.44 7.46
CA ASN A 145 19.39 20.87 6.06
C ASN A 145 20.62 20.48 5.24
N ASP A 146 21.82 20.61 5.80
CA ASP A 146 23.06 20.18 5.17
C ASP A 146 23.09 18.66 4.98
N ARG A 147 22.56 17.90 5.93
CA ARG A 147 22.42 16.44 5.82
C ARG A 147 21.39 16.04 4.77
N ILE A 148 20.23 16.69 4.74
CA ILE A 148 19.18 16.47 3.73
C ILE A 148 19.75 16.71 2.34
N LYS A 149 20.51 17.80 2.13
CA LYS A 149 21.13 18.11 0.83
C LYS A 149 22.21 17.11 0.42
N SER A 150 23.00 16.63 1.37
CA SER A 150 24.12 15.71 1.11
C SER A 150 23.75 14.23 1.18
N PHE A 151 22.48 13.90 1.43
CA PHE A 151 22.00 12.53 1.52
C PHE A 151 21.88 11.90 0.13
N ALA A 152 22.41 10.69 -0.03
CA ALA A 152 22.35 9.97 -1.30
C ALA A 152 20.98 9.30 -1.47
N TYR A 153 20.00 10.02 -2.02
CA TYR A 153 18.64 9.49 -2.22
C TYR A 153 18.48 8.42 -3.29
N GLY A 154 19.49 8.21 -4.15
CA GLY A 154 19.42 7.27 -5.27
C GLY A 154 20.67 6.41 -5.42
N HIS A 155 20.52 5.26 -6.07
CA HIS A 155 21.61 4.31 -6.33
C HIS A 155 22.74 4.87 -7.20
N VAL A 156 22.48 5.91 -7.99
CA VAL A 156 23.45 6.64 -8.82
C VAL A 156 24.09 7.83 -8.12
N ASN A 157 23.67 8.17 -6.89
CA ASN A 157 24.36 9.16 -6.07
C ASN A 157 25.55 8.49 -5.34
N THR A 158 26.51 7.98 -6.11
CA THR A 158 27.85 7.72 -5.60
C THR A 158 28.55 9.04 -5.34
N LYS A 159 29.11 9.20 -4.13
CA LYS A 159 30.08 10.25 -3.82
C LYS A 159 31.38 10.00 -4.57
#